data_AF-A0A1V9ZD82-F1
#
_entry.id   AF-A0A1V9ZD82-F1
#
_cell.length_a   1.000
_cell.length_b   1.000
_cell.length_c   1.000
_cell.angle_alpha   90.00
_cell.angle_beta   90.00
_cell.angle_gamma   90.00
#
_symmetry.space_group_name_H-M   'P 1'
#
loop_
_entity.id
_entity.type
_entity.pdbx_description
1 polymer ?
#
loop_
_entity_poly.entity_id
_entity_poly.type
_entity_poly.pdbx_seq_one_letter_code
_entity_poly.pdbx_strand_id
1 'polypeptide(L)'
;MYTVRVSVIPHHQWQLDQFSIIQVHAYHPVSLEPIALPQAHLHQLHRYHDIGELLLESHPAAARSLFQLCYFTSRVWCNDLHTIEYQSCVGECLRVLQLLSDAKVWLWDAYNTMSVILDPVNDTLRNCMLSLGMISIVTQELPQARALLERVALLDELDEGPHALVTLETLLHVATVYRFEGKYNLALETVQMVVDTLVNIRWEPDWCELLCWTALGTLYVNIGDTTLGYIFLEKAFLWRLEHNGPSSNQTWGVFTKWFWLVMYANYWTHEKAKFISWSKQIPRDMEDWPGKNCVVCYDPILGSAYSKVDDPQYTYLYCKKCVDMEGNTNCFVACPSIRDCAKQND
;
A
#
# COMPACT_ATOMS: atom_id res chain seq x y z
N MET A 1 7.36 -25.25 27.36
CA MET A 1 7.88 -26.31 26.47
C MET A 1 6.74 -26.66 25.53
N TYR A 2 6.75 -26.14 24.30
CA TYR A 2 5.64 -26.30 23.35
C TYR A 2 6.15 -26.95 22.08
N THR A 3 5.39 -27.92 21.59
CA THR A 3 5.68 -28.74 20.42
C THR A 3 4.90 -28.19 19.23
N VAL A 4 5.59 -27.85 18.14
CA VAL A 4 4.96 -27.53 16.85
C VAL A 4 4.75 -28.84 16.10
N ARG A 5 3.52 -29.14 15.69
CA ARG A 5 3.19 -30.29 14.85
C ARG A 5 2.82 -29.79 13.46
N VAL A 6 3.74 -29.92 12.51
CA VAL A 6 3.46 -29.74 11.07
C VAL A 6 3.06 -31.10 10.52
N SER A 7 1.79 -31.27 10.16
CA SER A 7 1.31 -32.45 9.45
C SER A 7 1.24 -32.16 7.95
N VAL A 8 2.16 -32.76 7.18
CA VAL A 8 2.07 -32.87 5.73
C VAL A 8 1.24 -34.12 5.42
N ILE A 9 0.04 -33.96 4.86
CA ILE A 9 -0.74 -35.09 4.34
C ILE A 9 -0.37 -35.24 2.87
N PRO A 10 0.22 -36.36 2.42
CA PRO A 10 0.50 -36.58 1.02
C PRO A 10 -0.77 -37.06 0.33
N HIS A 11 -1.35 -36.26 -0.55
CA HIS A 11 -2.28 -36.78 -1.55
C HIS A 11 -1.90 -36.30 -2.94
N HIS A 12 -1.50 -37.28 -3.75
CA HIS A 12 -1.47 -37.20 -5.20
C HIS A 12 -2.87 -36.86 -5.72
N GLN A 13 -3.07 -35.62 -6.15
CA GLN A 13 -3.90 -35.16 -7.28
C GLN A 13 -4.33 -33.71 -7.03
N TRP A 14 -3.96 -32.84 -7.97
CA TRP A 14 -4.13 -31.40 -7.90
C TRP A 14 -5.57 -30.99 -8.20
N GLN A 15 -6.23 -30.36 -7.22
CA GLN A 15 -7.36 -29.45 -7.41
C GLN A 15 -7.16 -28.23 -6.49
N LEU A 16 -7.29 -27.03 -7.06
CA LEU A 16 -6.97 -25.73 -6.45
C LEU A 16 -7.93 -25.27 -5.33
N ASP A 17 -8.95 -26.07 -4.97
CA ASP A 17 -10.04 -25.63 -4.08
C ASP A 17 -9.94 -26.11 -2.61
N GLN A 18 -8.80 -26.69 -2.19
CA GLN A 18 -8.65 -27.16 -0.80
C GLN A 18 -7.28 -26.84 -0.20
N PHE A 19 -6.94 -25.56 -0.10
CA PHE A 19 -5.99 -25.15 0.92
C PHE A 19 -6.67 -25.25 2.28
N SER A 20 -6.35 -26.31 3.04
CA SER A 20 -6.66 -26.33 4.46
C SER A 20 -5.92 -25.15 5.08
N ILE A 21 -6.68 -24.22 5.65
CA ILE A 21 -6.18 -23.08 6.41
C ILE A 21 -5.07 -23.59 7.33
N ILE A 22 -3.83 -23.17 7.06
CA ILE A 22 -2.77 -23.32 8.06
C ILE A 22 -3.18 -22.36 9.18
N GLN A 23 -3.89 -22.87 10.18
CA GLN A 23 -4.09 -22.16 11.43
C GLN A 23 -2.73 -22.07 12.10
N VAL A 24 -1.97 -21.03 11.76
CA VAL A 24 -0.89 -20.54 12.61
C VAL A 24 -1.56 -19.91 13.81
N HIS A 25 -1.88 -20.76 14.77
CA HIS A 25 -2.38 -20.34 16.06
C HIS A 25 -1.24 -19.70 16.86
N ALA A 26 -1.05 -18.39 16.66
CA ALA A 26 -0.27 -17.56 17.57
C ALA A 26 -1.05 -17.38 18.88
N TYR A 27 -1.06 -18.41 19.72
CA TYR A 27 -1.55 -18.27 21.09
C TYR A 27 -0.43 -17.65 21.95
N HIS A 28 -0.73 -16.47 22.48
CA HIS A 28 -0.11 -15.74 23.61
C HIS A 28 0.92 -14.62 23.31
N PRO A 29 0.88 -13.48 24.05
CA PRO A 29 1.76 -12.33 23.88
C PRO A 29 2.97 -12.45 24.81
N VAL A 30 3.91 -13.34 24.47
CA VAL A 30 5.16 -13.50 25.21
C VAL A 30 6.32 -13.53 24.23
N SER A 31 7.03 -12.40 24.13
CA SER A 31 8.28 -12.19 23.41
C SER A 31 8.28 -12.65 21.94
N LEU A 32 8.09 -11.70 21.01
CA LEU A 32 8.52 -11.81 19.61
C LEU A 32 10.05 -11.80 19.52
N GLU A 33 10.74 -12.56 20.38
CA GLU A 33 12.16 -12.76 20.19
C GLU A 33 12.36 -13.55 18.91
N PRO A 34 13.27 -13.12 18.04
CA PRO A 34 13.47 -13.76 16.76
C PRO A 34 14.00 -15.20 16.94
N ILE A 35 13.19 -16.19 16.62
CA ILE A 35 13.57 -17.61 16.70
C ILE A 35 14.12 -18.04 15.34
N ALA A 36 15.42 -18.34 15.27
CA ALA A 36 16.01 -19.08 14.15
C ALA A 36 15.65 -20.57 14.26
N LEU A 37 15.29 -21.20 13.14
CA LEU A 37 15.12 -22.65 13.10
C LEU A 37 16.47 -23.36 13.26
N PRO A 38 16.48 -24.61 13.76
CA PRO A 38 17.67 -25.45 13.72
C PRO A 38 18.17 -25.63 12.27
N GLN A 39 19.48 -25.78 12.10
CA GLN A 39 20.15 -25.94 10.80
C GLN A 39 19.50 -27.02 9.89
N ALA A 40 18.93 -28.08 10.49
CA ALA A 40 18.23 -29.15 9.77
C ALA A 40 17.07 -28.65 8.89
N HIS A 41 16.50 -27.46 9.18
CA HIS A 41 15.37 -26.89 8.46
C HIS A 41 15.77 -25.89 7.36
N LEU A 42 17.06 -25.67 7.10
CA LEU A 42 17.50 -24.71 6.06
C LEU A 42 16.91 -25.01 4.68
N HIS A 43 16.78 -26.29 4.34
CA HIS A 43 16.19 -26.72 3.09
C HIS A 43 14.70 -26.34 2.93
N GLN A 44 14.02 -25.90 4.01
CA GLN A 44 12.59 -25.54 3.99
C GLN A 44 12.36 -24.03 3.82
N LEU A 45 13.42 -23.21 3.88
CA LEU A 45 13.26 -21.74 3.85
C LEU A 45 12.62 -21.24 2.56
N HIS A 46 12.95 -21.81 1.39
CA HIS A 46 12.31 -21.47 0.12
C HIS A 46 10.79 -21.68 0.18
N ARG A 47 10.33 -22.79 0.78
CA ARG A 47 8.90 -23.08 0.91
C ARG A 47 8.20 -22.08 1.82
N TYR A 48 8.85 -21.66 2.91
CA TYR A 48 8.29 -20.64 3.80
C TYR A 48 8.25 -19.26 3.14
N HIS A 49 9.27 -18.95 2.33
CA HIS A 49 9.29 -17.76 1.49
C HIS A 49 8.12 -17.76 0.49
N ASP A 50 7.93 -18.83 -0.27
CA ASP A 50 6.84 -18.94 -1.26
C ASP A 50 5.45 -18.79 -0.60
N ILE A 51 5.26 -19.39 0.58
CA ILE A 51 4.01 -19.21 1.36
C ILE A 51 3.88 -17.76 1.83
N GLY A 52 4.99 -17.12 2.23
CA GLY A 52 5.02 -15.71 2.61
C GLY A 52 4.55 -14.80 1.47
N GLU A 53 5.05 -15.01 0.26
CA GLU A 53 4.65 -14.28 -0.95
C GLU A 53 3.15 -14.41 -1.23
N LEU A 54 2.61 -15.63 -1.16
CA LEU A 54 1.17 -15.88 -1.33
C LEU A 54 0.29 -15.20 -0.27
N LEU A 55 0.85 -14.96 0.93
CA LEU A 55 0.14 -14.34 2.04
C LEU A 55 0.33 -12.82 2.10
N LEU A 56 1.23 -12.23 1.31
CA LEU A 56 1.64 -10.83 1.44
C LEU A 56 0.44 -9.87 1.37
N GLU A 57 -0.44 -10.05 0.40
CA GLU A 57 -1.60 -9.17 0.22
C GLU A 57 -2.75 -9.48 1.18
N SER A 58 -3.01 -10.77 1.43
CA SER A 58 -4.20 -11.22 2.16
C SER A 58 -4.00 -11.26 3.67
N HIS A 59 -2.81 -11.61 4.13
CA HIS A 59 -2.45 -11.80 5.53
C HIS A 59 -1.01 -11.30 5.81
N PRO A 60 -0.73 -9.99 5.62
CA PRO A 60 0.62 -9.43 5.70
C PRO A 60 1.31 -9.66 7.05
N ALA A 61 0.56 -9.80 8.16
CA ALA A 61 1.13 -10.13 9.46
C ALA A 61 1.65 -11.59 9.55
N ALA A 62 0.96 -12.52 8.88
CA ALA A 62 1.40 -13.91 8.77
C ALA A 62 2.60 -14.01 7.83
N ALA A 63 2.55 -13.34 6.67
CA ALA A 63 3.68 -13.22 5.74
C ALA A 63 4.93 -12.67 6.44
N ARG A 64 4.80 -11.57 7.19
CA ARG A 64 5.90 -11.00 7.99
C ARG A 64 6.54 -12.03 8.91
N SER A 65 5.74 -12.84 9.59
CA SER A 65 6.23 -13.83 10.54
C SER A 65 7.05 -14.93 9.85
N LEU A 66 6.62 -15.35 8.65
CA LEU A 66 7.36 -16.29 7.81
C LEU A 66 8.67 -15.70 7.31
N PHE A 67 8.66 -14.47 6.79
CA PHE A 67 9.88 -13.82 6.31
C PHE A 67 10.87 -13.51 7.43
N GLN A 68 10.40 -13.15 8.63
CA GLN A 68 11.26 -13.01 9.81
C GLN A 68 11.92 -14.35 10.17
N LEU A 69 11.16 -15.44 10.18
CA LEU A 69 11.71 -16.79 10.41
C LEU A 69 12.81 -17.12 9.39
N CYS A 70 12.56 -16.85 8.10
CA CYS A 70 13.55 -17.04 7.03
C CYS A 70 14.79 -16.17 7.24
N TYR A 71 14.61 -14.88 7.52
CA TYR A 71 15.70 -13.92 7.76
C TYR A 71 16.60 -14.36 8.91
N PHE A 72 16.04 -14.60 10.10
CA PHE A 72 16.83 -14.95 11.28
C PHE A 72 17.50 -16.32 11.13
N THR A 73 16.81 -17.29 10.51
CA THR A 73 17.41 -18.60 10.22
C THR A 73 18.57 -18.47 9.23
N SER A 74 18.38 -17.76 8.10
CA SER A 74 19.45 -17.60 7.12
C SER A 74 20.64 -16.82 7.68
N ARG A 75 20.39 -15.73 8.43
CA ARG A 75 21.42 -14.91 9.07
C ARG A 75 22.32 -15.68 10.03
N VAL A 76 21.76 -16.66 10.77
CA VAL A 76 22.53 -17.47 11.73
C VAL A 76 23.40 -18.51 11.02
N TRP A 77 22.88 -19.15 9.97
CA TRP A 77 23.53 -20.34 9.41
C TRP A 77 24.24 -20.14 8.07
N CYS A 78 23.77 -19.21 7.23
CA CYS A 78 24.25 -19.03 5.87
C CYS A 78 24.82 -17.62 5.66
N ASN A 79 24.11 -16.59 6.15
CA ASN A 79 24.40 -15.17 5.96
C ASN A 79 24.75 -14.83 4.50
N ASP A 80 23.88 -15.29 3.60
CA ASP A 80 24.01 -15.21 2.15
C ASP A 80 23.09 -14.14 1.53
N LEU A 81 23.02 -14.10 0.20
CA LEU A 81 22.18 -13.16 -0.53
C LEU A 81 20.68 -13.30 -0.19
N HIS A 82 20.20 -14.53 0.03
CA HIS A 82 18.81 -14.79 0.44
C HIS A 82 18.49 -14.16 1.80
N THR A 83 19.48 -14.01 2.69
CA THR A 83 19.29 -13.29 3.95
C THR A 83 18.80 -11.86 3.69
N ILE A 84 19.38 -11.19 2.70
CA ILE A 84 19.05 -9.80 2.37
C ILE A 84 17.70 -9.74 1.62
N GLU A 85 17.39 -10.73 0.79
CA GLU A 85 16.07 -10.90 0.17
C GLU A 85 14.97 -11.01 1.23
N TYR A 86 15.13 -11.94 2.20
CA TYR A 86 14.17 -12.10 3.30
C TYR A 86 14.03 -10.82 4.12
N GLN A 87 15.12 -10.07 4.31
CA GLN A 87 15.08 -8.77 4.97
C GLN A 87 14.20 -7.76 4.21
N SER A 88 14.33 -7.72 2.88
CA SER A 88 13.50 -6.88 2.02
C SER A 88 12.02 -7.29 2.11
N CYS A 89 11.70 -8.59 2.08
CA CYS A 89 10.33 -9.09 2.23
C CYS A 89 9.71 -8.75 3.59
N VAL A 90 10.50 -8.77 4.68
CA VAL A 90 10.04 -8.28 6.00
C VAL A 90 9.71 -6.79 5.93
N GLY A 91 10.59 -5.99 5.32
CA GLY A 91 10.38 -4.57 5.11
C GLY A 91 9.12 -4.26 4.30
N GLU A 92 8.86 -5.05 3.26
CA GLU A 92 7.67 -4.95 2.43
C GLU A 92 6.38 -5.30 3.21
N CYS A 93 6.40 -6.36 4.02
CA CYS A 93 5.28 -6.66 4.91
C CYS A 93 4.99 -5.52 5.89
N LEU A 94 6.04 -4.93 6.48
CA LEU A 94 5.90 -3.78 7.38
C LEU A 94 5.30 -2.57 6.64
N ARG A 95 5.68 -2.33 5.37
CA ARG A 95 5.08 -1.30 4.52
C ARG A 95 3.60 -1.55 4.29
N VAL A 96 3.22 -2.77 3.91
CA VAL A 96 1.80 -3.16 3.71
C VAL A 96 1.00 -2.97 5.00
N LEU A 97 1.57 -3.35 6.15
CA LEU A 97 1.00 -3.13 7.49
C LEU A 97 1.01 -1.66 7.95
N GLN A 98 1.52 -0.73 7.13
CA GLN A 98 1.67 0.70 7.46
C GLN A 98 2.55 0.99 8.68
N LEU A 99 3.47 0.07 9.02
CA LEU A 99 4.51 0.28 10.03
C LEU A 99 5.72 0.95 9.37
N LEU A 100 5.51 2.16 8.84
CA LEU A 100 6.42 2.78 7.86
C LEU A 100 7.80 3.10 8.44
N SER A 101 7.88 3.48 9.71
CA SER A 101 9.16 3.73 10.40
C SER A 101 10.02 2.47 10.47
N ASP A 102 9.42 1.34 10.84
CA ASP A 102 10.12 0.05 10.90
C ASP A 102 10.45 -0.46 9.50
N ALA A 103 9.49 -0.37 8.57
CA ALA A 103 9.69 -0.74 7.17
C ALA A 103 10.90 -0.03 6.56
N LYS A 104 11.00 1.29 6.81
CA LYS A 104 12.10 2.13 6.35
C LYS A 104 13.45 1.62 6.88
N VAL A 105 13.55 1.27 8.16
CA VAL A 105 14.79 0.73 8.76
C VAL A 105 15.20 -0.57 8.09
N TRP A 106 14.27 -1.52 7.95
CA TRP A 106 14.53 -2.83 7.34
C TRP A 106 14.97 -2.71 5.89
N LEU A 107 14.25 -1.91 5.09
CA LEU A 107 14.52 -1.72 3.67
C LEU A 107 15.79 -0.90 3.41
N TRP A 108 16.10 0.11 4.22
CA TRP A 108 17.34 0.88 4.04
C TRP A 108 18.59 0.03 4.28
N ASP A 109 18.57 -0.80 5.33
CA ASP A 109 19.69 -1.69 5.63
C ASP A 109 19.86 -2.76 4.53
N ALA A 110 18.74 -3.30 4.02
CA ALA A 110 18.75 -4.19 2.86
C ALA A 110 19.31 -3.49 1.61
N TYR A 111 18.79 -2.31 1.26
CA TYR A 111 19.23 -1.50 0.12
C TYR A 111 20.72 -1.18 0.17
N ASN A 112 21.21 -0.69 1.31
CA ASN A 112 22.63 -0.34 1.47
C ASN A 112 23.52 -1.58 1.29
N THR A 113 23.11 -2.71 1.86
CA THR A 113 23.86 -3.97 1.73
C THR A 113 23.87 -4.45 0.28
N MET A 114 22.71 -4.47 -0.39
CA MET A 114 22.59 -4.84 -1.81
C MET A 114 23.39 -3.92 -2.73
N SER A 115 23.33 -2.61 -2.51
CA SER A 115 24.02 -1.62 -3.36
C SER A 115 25.55 -1.73 -3.33
N VAL A 116 26.11 -2.37 -2.30
CA VAL A 116 27.55 -2.60 -2.15
C VAL A 116 27.94 -3.99 -2.67
N ILE A 117 27.08 -5.00 -2.51
CA ILE A 117 27.41 -6.41 -2.78
C ILE A 117 27.03 -6.84 -4.20
N LEU A 118 25.92 -6.30 -4.74
CA LEU A 118 25.35 -6.73 -6.01
C LEU A 118 25.76 -5.79 -7.14
N ASP A 119 26.58 -6.32 -8.04
CA ASP A 119 26.78 -5.78 -9.38
C ASP A 119 26.57 -6.96 -10.36
N PRO A 120 25.39 -7.12 -11.00
CA PRO A 120 24.41 -6.10 -11.38
C PRO A 120 23.14 -6.04 -10.50
N VAL A 121 22.31 -5.01 -10.78
CA VAL A 121 20.96 -4.86 -10.23
C VAL A 121 20.14 -6.13 -10.52
N ASN A 122 19.54 -6.70 -9.46
CA ASN A 122 18.59 -7.80 -9.56
C ASN A 122 17.19 -7.35 -9.11
N ASP A 123 16.20 -8.20 -9.32
CA ASP A 123 14.79 -7.90 -9.00
C ASP A 123 14.59 -7.58 -7.52
N THR A 124 15.35 -8.22 -6.63
CA THR A 124 15.29 -7.94 -5.19
C THR A 124 15.68 -6.49 -4.87
N LEU A 125 16.78 -5.99 -5.43
CA LEU A 125 17.20 -4.60 -5.25
C LEU A 125 16.17 -3.64 -5.87
N ARG A 126 15.59 -4.00 -7.00
CA ARG A 126 14.54 -3.20 -7.65
C ARG A 126 13.28 -3.08 -6.79
N ASN A 127 12.78 -4.20 -6.27
CA ASN A 127 11.64 -4.25 -5.36
C ASN A 127 11.93 -3.46 -4.08
N CYS A 128 13.15 -3.57 -3.53
CA CYS A 128 13.56 -2.79 -2.36
C CYS A 128 13.52 -1.27 -2.63
N MET A 129 14.03 -0.83 -3.79
CA MET A 129 13.95 0.58 -4.22
C MET A 129 12.52 1.05 -4.42
N LEU A 130 11.67 0.22 -5.03
CA LEU A 130 10.25 0.51 -5.22
C LEU A 130 9.54 0.72 -3.88
N SER A 131 9.71 -0.19 -2.93
CA SER A 131 9.13 -0.10 -1.58
C SER A 131 9.64 1.12 -0.82
N LEU A 132 10.95 1.42 -0.87
CA LEU A 132 11.53 2.64 -0.29
C LEU A 132 10.97 3.91 -0.95
N GLY A 133 10.82 3.92 -2.28
CA GLY A 133 10.23 5.03 -3.03
C GLY A 133 8.79 5.29 -2.60
N MET A 134 8.00 4.23 -2.44
CA MET A 134 6.62 4.30 -1.95
C MET A 134 6.52 4.81 -0.51
N ILE A 135 7.41 4.34 0.38
CA ILE A 135 7.51 4.89 1.75
C ILE A 135 7.89 6.38 1.70
N SER A 136 8.81 6.75 0.83
CA SER A 136 9.28 8.14 0.67
C SER A 136 8.15 9.06 0.17
N ILE A 137 7.24 8.57 -0.69
CA ILE A 137 6.02 9.30 -1.06
C ILE A 137 5.16 9.58 0.18
N VAL A 138 4.85 8.54 0.96
CA VAL A 138 3.95 8.66 2.11
C VAL A 138 4.55 9.54 3.20
N THR A 139 5.87 9.49 3.37
CA THR A 139 6.64 10.30 4.32
C THR A 139 7.03 11.69 3.81
N GLN A 140 6.55 12.07 2.61
CA GLN A 140 6.81 13.37 1.96
C GLN A 140 8.30 13.67 1.70
N GLU A 141 9.14 12.63 1.60
CA GLU A 141 10.55 12.71 1.20
C GLU A 141 10.67 12.70 -0.34
N LEU A 142 10.01 13.66 -0.99
CA LEU A 142 9.77 13.66 -2.44
C LEU A 142 11.04 13.57 -3.31
N PRO A 143 12.16 14.25 -3.01
CA PRO A 143 13.39 14.12 -3.80
C PRO A 143 13.95 12.68 -3.79
N GLN A 144 13.84 12.01 -2.64
CA GLN A 144 14.27 10.62 -2.49
C GLN A 144 13.31 9.66 -3.20
N ALA A 145 12.00 9.87 -3.03
CA ALA A 145 10.98 9.13 -3.76
C ALA A 145 11.22 9.18 -5.27
N ARG A 146 11.49 10.38 -5.81
CA ARG A 146 11.76 10.59 -7.23
C ARG A 146 12.98 9.80 -7.69
N ALA A 147 14.11 9.98 -7.00
CA ALA A 147 15.37 9.34 -7.38
C ALA A 147 15.27 7.81 -7.40
N LEU A 148 14.54 7.22 -6.44
CA LEU A 148 14.31 5.78 -6.38
C LEU A 148 13.36 5.32 -7.49
N LEU A 149 12.20 5.96 -7.64
CA LEU A 149 11.15 5.50 -8.56
C LEU A 149 11.50 5.75 -10.04
N GLU A 150 12.16 6.87 -10.39
CA GLU A 150 12.66 7.07 -11.76
C GLU A 150 13.74 6.04 -12.11
N ARG A 151 14.60 5.67 -11.14
CA ARG A 151 15.59 4.62 -11.33
C ARG A 151 14.95 3.26 -11.55
N VAL A 152 13.92 2.92 -10.76
CA VAL A 152 13.15 1.68 -10.96
C VAL A 152 12.49 1.67 -12.33
N ALA A 153 11.86 2.78 -12.75
CA ALA A 153 11.17 2.86 -14.04
C ALA A 153 12.13 2.65 -15.21
N LEU A 154 13.33 3.23 -15.14
CA LEU A 154 14.38 3.04 -16.14
C LEU A 154 14.83 1.57 -16.20
N LEU A 155 14.99 0.90 -15.05
CA LEU A 155 15.39 -0.50 -15.01
C LEU A 155 14.30 -1.42 -15.57
N ASP A 156 13.04 -1.18 -15.20
CA ASP A 156 11.90 -1.91 -15.77
C ASP A 156 11.82 -1.73 -17.28
N GLU A 157 12.02 -0.51 -17.77
CA GLU A 157 12.04 -0.24 -19.21
C GLU A 157 13.20 -0.94 -19.93
N LEU A 158 14.39 -1.02 -19.32
CA LEU A 158 15.54 -1.68 -19.91
C LEU A 158 15.40 -3.21 -19.97
N ASP A 159 14.82 -3.81 -18.93
CA ASP A 159 14.75 -5.27 -18.79
C ASP A 159 13.50 -5.86 -19.44
N GLU A 160 12.34 -5.22 -19.23
CA GLU A 160 11.03 -5.73 -19.66
C GLU A 160 10.45 -4.94 -20.85
N GLY A 161 10.95 -3.72 -21.09
CA GLY A 161 10.53 -2.85 -22.17
C GLY A 161 9.49 -1.79 -21.76
N PRO A 162 9.24 -0.78 -22.62
CA PRO A 162 8.37 0.36 -22.33
C PRO A 162 6.87 0.00 -22.28
N HIS A 163 6.49 -1.19 -22.74
CA HIS A 163 5.10 -1.65 -22.76
C HIS A 163 4.81 -2.71 -21.69
N ALA A 164 5.81 -3.14 -20.94
CA ALA A 164 5.62 -4.10 -19.86
C ALA A 164 4.84 -3.48 -18.71
N LEU A 165 3.97 -4.28 -18.09
CA LEU A 165 3.09 -3.80 -17.02
C LEU A 165 3.87 -3.27 -15.81
N VAL A 166 4.98 -3.93 -15.46
CA VAL A 166 5.84 -3.47 -14.36
C VAL A 166 6.40 -2.07 -14.63
N THR A 167 6.83 -1.80 -15.88
CA THR A 167 7.27 -0.47 -16.31
C THR A 167 6.14 0.55 -16.19
N LEU A 168 4.95 0.21 -16.68
CA LEU A 168 3.78 1.09 -16.63
C LEU A 168 3.32 1.38 -15.19
N GLU A 169 3.35 0.39 -14.31
CA GLU A 169 3.07 0.53 -12.88
C GLU A 169 4.06 1.49 -12.22
N THR A 170 5.36 1.29 -12.44
CA THR A 170 6.38 2.18 -11.88
C THR A 170 6.21 3.61 -12.40
N LEU A 171 5.83 3.80 -13.66
CA LEU A 171 5.53 5.13 -14.20
C LEU A 171 4.33 5.81 -13.52
N LEU A 172 3.33 5.06 -13.08
CA LEU A 172 2.24 5.61 -12.25
C LEU A 172 2.73 6.05 -10.87
N HIS A 173 3.72 5.37 -10.29
CA HIS A 173 4.38 5.81 -9.06
C HIS A 173 5.20 7.09 -9.28
N VAL A 174 5.95 7.18 -10.38
CA VAL A 174 6.66 8.41 -10.77
C VAL A 174 5.68 9.57 -10.96
N ALA A 175 4.55 9.35 -11.65
CA ALA A 175 3.51 10.37 -11.80
C ALA A 175 2.93 10.82 -10.45
N THR A 176 2.82 9.89 -9.49
CA THR A 176 2.41 10.22 -8.12
C THR A 176 3.41 11.15 -7.43
N VAL A 177 4.71 10.94 -7.62
CA VAL A 177 5.75 11.86 -7.12
C VAL A 177 5.59 13.24 -7.76
N TYR A 178 5.50 13.33 -9.10
CA TYR A 178 5.31 14.60 -9.79
C TYR A 178 4.08 15.36 -9.30
N ARG A 179 2.98 14.64 -9.04
CA ARG A 179 1.77 15.23 -8.46
C ARG A 179 2.02 15.84 -7.09
N PHE A 180 2.71 15.14 -6.19
CA PHE A 180 3.04 15.68 -4.86
C PHE A 180 4.03 16.85 -4.91
N GLU A 181 4.87 16.91 -5.95
CA GLU A 181 5.77 18.03 -6.20
C GLU A 181 5.09 19.25 -6.86
N GLY A 182 3.78 19.17 -7.13
CA GLY A 182 3.05 20.22 -7.84
C GLY A 182 3.30 20.27 -9.36
N LYS A 183 4.00 19.28 -9.92
CA LYS A 183 4.28 19.18 -11.36
C LYS A 183 3.14 18.47 -12.09
N TYR A 184 1.95 19.05 -12.02
CA TYR A 184 0.72 18.40 -12.48
C TYR A 184 0.71 18.08 -13.98
N ASN A 185 1.32 18.91 -14.82
CA ASN A 185 1.41 18.64 -16.27
C ASN A 185 2.22 17.37 -16.57
N LEU A 186 3.42 17.23 -15.97
CA LEU A 186 4.25 16.03 -16.13
C LEU A 186 3.54 14.79 -15.58
N ALA A 187 2.86 14.91 -14.44
CA ALA A 187 2.09 13.81 -13.89
C ALA A 187 0.94 13.39 -14.83
N LEU A 188 0.21 14.34 -15.41
CA LEU A 188 -0.88 14.08 -16.34
C LEU A 188 -0.37 13.46 -17.65
N GLU A 189 0.70 13.99 -18.24
CA GLU A 189 1.35 13.43 -19.43
C GLU A 189 1.79 11.99 -19.19
N THR A 190 2.40 11.71 -18.03
CA THR A 190 2.85 10.35 -17.67
C THR A 190 1.67 9.40 -17.54
N VAL A 191 0.62 9.77 -16.80
CA VAL A 191 -0.57 8.92 -16.63
C VAL A 191 -1.30 8.70 -17.96
N GLN A 192 -1.43 9.73 -18.80
CA GLN A 192 -2.08 9.61 -20.10
C GLN A 192 -1.30 8.69 -21.03
N MET A 193 0.03 8.79 -21.05
CA MET A 193 0.89 7.88 -21.80
C MET A 193 0.70 6.43 -21.35
N VAL A 194 0.61 6.17 -20.04
CA VAL A 194 0.34 4.82 -19.51
C VAL A 194 -1.02 4.32 -20.00
N VAL A 195 -2.07 5.15 -19.90
CA VAL A 195 -3.43 4.81 -20.37
C VAL A 195 -3.44 4.50 -21.86
N ASP A 196 -2.83 5.36 -22.68
CA ASP A 196 -2.79 5.19 -24.14
C ASP A 196 -2.04 3.91 -24.51
N THR A 197 -0.97 3.59 -23.79
CA THR A 197 -0.20 2.35 -23.99
C THR A 197 -1.07 1.12 -23.68
N LEU A 198 -1.75 1.10 -22.53
CA LEU A 198 -2.63 -0.01 -22.13
C LEU A 198 -3.76 -0.25 -23.14
N VAL A 199 -4.37 0.83 -23.63
CA VAL A 199 -5.41 0.78 -24.68
C VAL A 199 -4.85 0.18 -25.97
N ASN A 200 -3.64 0.57 -26.37
CA ASN A 200 -3.01 0.10 -27.59
C ASN A 200 -2.65 -1.38 -27.54
N ILE A 201 -2.15 -1.88 -26.40
CA ILE A 201 -1.79 -3.31 -26.25
C ILE A 201 -3.00 -4.22 -26.01
N ARG A 202 -4.22 -3.65 -25.88
CA ARG A 202 -5.46 -4.38 -25.57
C ARG A 202 -5.34 -5.26 -24.34
N TRP A 203 -4.68 -4.73 -23.31
CA TRP A 203 -4.56 -5.45 -22.04
C TRP A 203 -5.95 -5.63 -21.42
N GLU A 204 -6.17 -6.77 -20.75
CA GLU A 204 -7.46 -7.03 -20.10
C GLU A 204 -7.70 -6.02 -18.96
N PRO A 205 -8.97 -5.57 -18.77
CA PRO A 205 -9.28 -4.29 -18.14
C PRO A 205 -8.98 -4.22 -16.63
N ASP A 206 -8.81 -5.36 -15.98
CA ASP A 206 -9.22 -5.45 -14.58
C ASP A 206 -8.33 -4.63 -13.63
N TRP A 207 -7.01 -4.69 -13.73
CA TRP A 207 -6.17 -4.04 -12.70
C TRP A 207 -5.59 -2.69 -13.14
N CYS A 208 -5.18 -2.56 -14.40
CA CYS A 208 -4.47 -1.37 -14.88
C CYS A 208 -5.40 -0.17 -15.15
N GLU A 209 -6.64 -0.40 -15.62
CA GLU A 209 -7.60 0.69 -15.85
C GLU A 209 -7.95 1.41 -14.54
N LEU A 210 -7.99 0.67 -13.43
CA LEU A 210 -8.34 1.19 -12.13
C LEU A 210 -7.29 2.12 -11.52
N LEU A 211 -6.01 1.73 -11.57
CA LEU A 211 -4.92 2.59 -11.10
C LEU A 211 -4.89 3.88 -11.93
N CYS A 212 -5.10 3.75 -13.24
CA CYS A 212 -5.17 4.88 -14.15
C CYS A 212 -6.35 5.81 -13.85
N TRP A 213 -7.57 5.32 -13.68
CA TRP A 213 -8.72 6.16 -13.36
C TRP A 213 -8.58 6.85 -12.00
N THR A 214 -8.03 6.14 -11.00
CA THR A 214 -7.76 6.75 -9.70
C THR A 214 -6.72 7.87 -9.82
N ALA A 215 -5.66 7.65 -10.60
CA ALA A 215 -4.60 8.63 -10.85
C ALA A 215 -5.12 9.85 -11.63
N LEU A 216 -5.80 9.62 -12.76
CA LEU A 216 -6.45 10.65 -13.58
C LEU A 216 -7.44 11.46 -12.76
N GLY A 217 -8.35 10.80 -12.04
CA GLY A 217 -9.35 11.46 -11.22
C GLY A 217 -8.71 12.37 -10.17
N THR A 218 -7.67 11.88 -9.48
CA THR A 218 -6.92 12.69 -8.52
C THR A 218 -6.19 13.87 -9.19
N LEU A 219 -5.62 13.67 -10.38
CA LEU A 219 -4.90 14.71 -11.11
C LEU A 219 -5.81 15.81 -11.64
N TYR A 220 -6.94 15.47 -12.25
CA TYR A 220 -7.91 16.44 -12.74
C TYR A 220 -8.43 17.32 -11.62
N VAL A 221 -8.70 16.75 -10.43
CA VAL A 221 -9.04 17.53 -9.23
C VAL A 221 -7.94 18.53 -8.87
N ASN A 222 -6.66 18.10 -8.85
CA ASN A 222 -5.56 18.99 -8.50
C ASN A 222 -5.31 20.10 -9.53
N ILE A 223 -5.64 19.87 -10.80
CA ILE A 223 -5.55 20.87 -11.88
C ILE A 223 -6.77 21.80 -11.88
N GLY A 224 -7.82 21.47 -11.13
CA GLY A 224 -9.05 22.26 -10.99
C GLY A 224 -10.20 21.81 -11.88
N ASP A 225 -10.04 20.75 -12.68
CA ASP A 225 -11.13 20.12 -13.42
C ASP A 225 -11.86 19.12 -12.52
N THR A 226 -12.71 19.65 -11.65
CA THR A 226 -13.51 18.84 -10.71
C THR A 226 -14.52 17.94 -11.43
N THR A 227 -14.89 18.26 -12.67
CA THR A 227 -15.88 17.47 -13.43
C THR A 227 -15.26 16.18 -13.94
N LEU A 228 -14.11 16.26 -14.61
CA LEU A 228 -13.37 15.07 -15.03
C LEU A 228 -12.87 14.28 -13.81
N GLY A 229 -12.40 14.98 -12.78
CA GLY A 229 -12.04 14.38 -11.50
C GLY A 229 -13.15 13.50 -10.93
N TYR A 230 -14.37 14.02 -10.93
CA TYR A 230 -15.56 13.32 -10.44
C TYR A 230 -15.86 12.06 -11.25
N ILE A 231 -15.88 12.18 -12.57
CA ILE A 231 -16.19 11.06 -13.47
C ILE A 231 -15.20 9.91 -13.28
N PHE A 232 -13.90 10.21 -13.22
CA PHE A 232 -12.88 9.17 -13.09
C PHE A 232 -12.86 8.54 -11.69
N LEU A 233 -13.04 9.33 -10.63
CA LEU A 233 -13.11 8.77 -9.27
C LEU A 233 -14.38 7.94 -9.05
N GLU A 234 -15.52 8.34 -9.61
CA GLU A 234 -16.76 7.55 -9.56
C GLU A 234 -16.59 6.22 -10.29
N LYS A 235 -16.03 6.23 -11.51
CA LYS A 235 -15.73 5.02 -12.29
C LYS A 235 -14.80 4.08 -11.51
N ALA A 236 -13.70 4.61 -10.96
CA ALA A 236 -12.75 3.83 -10.17
C ALA A 236 -13.39 3.21 -8.92
N PHE A 237 -14.28 3.95 -8.23
CA PHE A 237 -14.98 3.43 -7.06
C PHE A 237 -15.95 2.31 -7.43
N LEU A 238 -16.79 2.50 -8.44
CA LEU A 238 -17.77 1.51 -8.87
C LEU A 238 -17.09 0.21 -9.31
N TRP A 239 -16.01 0.33 -10.08
CA TRP A 239 -15.24 -0.83 -10.50
C TRP A 239 -14.68 -1.60 -9.30
N ARG A 240 -14.09 -0.92 -8.31
CA ARG A 240 -13.58 -1.58 -7.08
C ARG A 240 -14.68 -2.22 -6.27
N LEU A 241 -15.82 -1.57 -6.17
CA LEU A 241 -16.95 -2.12 -5.42
C LEU A 241 -17.46 -3.42 -6.05
N GLU A 242 -17.49 -3.49 -7.38
CA GLU A 242 -17.90 -4.68 -8.13
C GLU A 242 -16.88 -5.83 -8.01
N HIS A 243 -15.58 -5.55 -8.13
CA HIS A 243 -14.54 -6.58 -8.24
C HIS A 243 -13.90 -6.96 -6.90
N ASN A 244 -13.60 -5.98 -6.06
CA ASN A 244 -12.96 -6.22 -4.75
C ASN A 244 -13.99 -6.34 -3.61
N GLY A 245 -15.24 -5.96 -3.88
CA GLY A 245 -16.30 -5.95 -2.90
C GLY A 245 -16.18 -4.83 -1.85
N PRO A 246 -17.19 -4.77 -0.95
CA PRO A 246 -17.27 -3.76 0.10
C PRO A 246 -16.29 -4.01 1.26
N SER A 247 -15.67 -5.19 1.37
CA SER A 247 -14.73 -5.46 2.46
C SER A 247 -13.30 -4.96 2.18
N SER A 248 -13.02 -4.50 0.96
CA SER A 248 -11.67 -4.07 0.58
C SER A 248 -11.38 -2.62 0.99
N ASN A 249 -10.29 -2.41 1.75
CA ASN A 249 -9.79 -1.08 2.08
C ASN A 249 -9.51 -0.22 0.85
N GLN A 250 -9.11 -0.85 -0.25
CA GLN A 250 -8.81 -0.16 -1.50
C GLN A 250 -10.06 0.45 -2.13
N THR A 251 -11.21 -0.24 -2.04
CA THR A 251 -12.52 0.26 -2.49
C THR A 251 -12.84 1.58 -1.79
N TRP A 252 -12.69 1.60 -0.47
CA TRP A 252 -13.01 2.77 0.34
C TRP A 252 -11.96 3.88 0.30
N GLY A 253 -10.72 3.56 -0.06
CA GLY A 253 -9.70 4.56 -0.38
C GLY A 253 -10.09 5.43 -1.59
N VAL A 254 -10.67 4.84 -2.63
CA VAL A 254 -11.19 5.60 -3.80
C VAL A 254 -12.49 6.32 -3.46
N PHE A 255 -13.41 5.65 -2.74
CA PHE A 255 -14.64 6.29 -2.25
C PHE A 255 -14.35 7.57 -1.47
N THR A 256 -13.36 7.52 -0.58
CA THR A 256 -12.92 8.66 0.21
C THR A 256 -12.52 9.82 -0.70
N LYS A 257 -11.68 9.57 -1.72
CA LYS A 257 -11.29 10.62 -2.69
C LYS A 257 -12.50 11.20 -3.43
N TRP A 258 -13.41 10.34 -3.89
CA TRP A 258 -14.65 10.77 -4.56
C TRP A 258 -15.54 11.60 -3.63
N PHE A 259 -15.75 11.16 -2.39
CA PHE A 259 -16.55 11.86 -1.39
C PHE A 259 -15.99 13.24 -1.08
N TRP A 260 -14.67 13.33 -0.88
CA TRP A 260 -13.97 14.60 -0.71
C TRP A 260 -14.23 15.51 -1.91
N LEU A 261 -14.15 15.03 -3.14
CA LEU A 261 -14.48 15.86 -4.28
C LEU A 261 -15.94 16.35 -4.26
N VAL A 262 -16.90 15.45 -4.01
CA VAL A 262 -18.33 15.77 -4.02
C VAL A 262 -18.71 16.83 -2.99
N MET A 263 -18.13 16.73 -1.79
CA MET A 263 -18.36 17.70 -0.72
C MET A 263 -17.84 19.10 -1.07
N TYR A 264 -16.72 19.18 -1.80
CA TYR A 264 -16.04 20.45 -2.05
C TYR A 264 -16.40 21.11 -3.38
N ALA A 265 -16.78 20.31 -4.38
CA ALA A 265 -17.17 20.82 -5.69
C ALA A 265 -18.69 21.09 -5.81
N ASN A 266 -19.39 21.28 -4.69
CA ASN A 266 -20.84 21.53 -4.63
C ASN A 266 -21.72 20.46 -5.30
N TYR A 267 -21.20 19.25 -5.53
CA TYR A 267 -22.00 18.15 -6.07
C TYR A 267 -22.92 17.51 -5.01
N TRP A 268 -22.68 17.80 -3.73
CA TRP A 268 -23.41 17.17 -2.61
C TRP A 268 -24.93 17.21 -2.75
N THR A 269 -25.50 18.32 -3.23
CA THR A 269 -26.95 18.47 -3.40
C THR A 269 -27.56 17.41 -4.31
N HIS A 270 -26.81 16.93 -5.31
CA HIS A 270 -27.27 15.93 -6.27
C HIS A 270 -26.80 14.52 -5.92
N GLU A 271 -25.62 14.40 -5.29
CA GLU A 271 -24.97 13.12 -5.04
C GLU A 271 -25.23 12.56 -3.63
N LYS A 272 -25.91 13.31 -2.74
CA LYS A 272 -26.26 12.87 -1.38
C LYS A 272 -26.93 11.49 -1.36
N ALA A 273 -27.86 11.23 -2.27
CA ALA A 273 -28.56 9.95 -2.34
C ALA A 273 -27.62 8.78 -2.66
N LYS A 274 -26.67 8.97 -3.59
CA LYS A 274 -25.65 7.97 -3.92
C LYS A 274 -24.74 7.72 -2.73
N PHE A 275 -24.25 8.78 -2.09
CA PHE A 275 -23.42 8.68 -0.88
C PHE A 275 -24.09 7.85 0.22
N ILE A 276 -25.36 8.16 0.55
CA ILE A 276 -26.10 7.42 1.57
C ILE A 276 -26.22 5.95 1.18
N SER A 277 -26.55 5.67 -0.09
CA SER A 277 -26.66 4.30 -0.60
C SER A 277 -25.35 3.51 -0.48
N TRP A 278 -24.23 4.10 -0.91
CA TRP A 278 -22.92 3.46 -0.87
C TRP A 278 -22.39 3.33 0.56
N SER A 279 -22.57 4.34 1.41
CA SER A 279 -22.13 4.31 2.81
C SER A 279 -22.75 3.17 3.62
N LYS A 280 -23.95 2.70 3.25
CA LYS A 280 -24.62 1.54 3.88
C LYS A 280 -23.92 0.22 3.59
N GLN A 281 -23.08 0.17 2.55
CA GLN A 281 -22.29 -1.00 2.18
C GLN A 281 -20.95 -1.04 2.93
N ILE A 282 -20.57 0.04 3.64
CA ILE A 282 -19.34 0.05 4.46
C ILE A 282 -19.47 -0.99 5.58
N PRO A 283 -18.52 -1.94 5.70
CA PRO A 283 -18.49 -2.90 6.79
C PRO A 283 -18.50 -2.21 8.16
N ARG A 284 -19.18 -2.80 9.14
CA ARG A 284 -19.35 -2.17 10.46
C ARG A 284 -18.04 -2.09 11.25
N ASP A 285 -17.20 -3.10 11.05
CA ASP A 285 -15.85 -3.32 11.55
C ASP A 285 -14.78 -2.48 10.84
N MET A 286 -15.15 -1.73 9.79
CA MET A 286 -14.29 -0.68 9.25
C MET A 286 -14.26 0.50 10.23
N GLU A 287 -13.30 0.45 11.16
CA GLU A 287 -13.09 1.44 12.23
C GLU A 287 -12.25 2.66 11.78
N ASP A 288 -11.63 2.59 10.60
CA ASP A 288 -10.64 3.55 10.11
C ASP A 288 -11.16 4.44 8.97
N TRP A 289 -10.54 5.59 8.76
CA TRP A 289 -10.55 6.26 7.44
C TRP A 289 -9.58 5.50 6.53
N PRO A 290 -10.07 4.65 5.59
CA PRO A 290 -9.21 3.72 4.89
C PRO A 290 -8.19 4.47 4.03
N GLY A 291 -6.92 4.15 4.21
CA GLY A 291 -5.82 4.73 3.44
C GLY A 291 -5.33 6.12 3.91
N LYS A 292 -5.59 6.51 5.16
CA LYS A 292 -5.01 7.72 5.76
C LYS A 292 -4.06 7.39 6.90
N ASN A 293 -2.81 7.81 6.74
CA ASN A 293 -1.78 7.74 7.78
C ASN A 293 -1.56 9.11 8.40
N CYS A 294 -1.16 9.13 9.66
CA CYS A 294 -0.75 10.34 10.33
C CYS A 294 0.47 10.93 9.64
N VAL A 295 0.47 12.21 9.31
CA VAL A 295 1.64 12.86 8.69
C VAL A 295 2.85 12.96 9.63
N VAL A 296 2.64 12.86 10.95
CA VAL A 296 3.72 12.96 11.95
C VAL A 296 4.34 11.60 12.26
N CYS A 297 3.53 10.62 12.66
CA CYS A 297 4.06 9.30 13.04
C CYS A 297 3.97 8.25 11.94
N TYR A 298 3.28 8.55 10.84
CA TYR A 298 3.04 7.63 9.73
C TYR A 298 2.22 6.38 10.07
N ASP A 299 1.76 6.24 11.31
CA ASP A 299 0.82 5.20 11.71
C ASP A 299 -0.57 5.43 11.05
N PRO A 300 -1.32 4.35 10.73
CA PRO A 300 -2.73 4.46 10.38
C PRO A 300 -3.49 5.28 11.42
N ILE A 301 -4.36 6.16 10.93
CA ILE A 301 -5.23 6.92 11.83
C ILE A 301 -6.37 6.01 12.27
N LEU A 302 -6.21 5.41 13.45
CA LEU A 302 -7.27 4.66 14.12
C LEU A 302 -8.27 5.65 14.76
N GLY A 303 -9.50 5.69 14.25
CA GLY A 303 -10.56 6.57 14.72
C GLY A 303 -10.59 7.97 14.07
N SER A 304 -10.91 9.02 14.84
CA SER A 304 -11.01 10.39 14.31
C SER A 304 -9.67 10.88 13.78
N ALA A 305 -9.67 11.32 12.51
CA ALA A 305 -8.57 12.09 11.96
C ALA A 305 -8.68 13.55 12.40
N TYR A 306 -7.55 14.26 12.44
CA TYR A 306 -7.49 15.67 12.79
C TYR A 306 -6.76 16.44 11.70
N SER A 307 -7.14 17.70 11.47
CA SER A 307 -6.42 18.63 10.58
C SER A 307 -6.11 19.93 11.31
N LYS A 308 -5.16 20.71 10.78
CA LYS A 308 -4.91 22.05 11.30
C LYS A 308 -6.07 23.00 11.00
N VAL A 309 -6.32 23.95 11.90
CA VAL A 309 -7.45 24.91 11.82
C VAL A 309 -7.23 25.98 10.75
N ASP A 310 -5.97 26.33 10.49
CA ASP A 310 -5.54 27.37 9.56
C ASP A 310 -5.17 26.84 8.16
N ASP A 311 -5.15 25.52 7.98
CA ASP A 311 -4.93 24.92 6.68
C ASP A 311 -6.27 24.73 5.95
N PRO A 312 -6.57 25.51 4.88
CA PRO A 312 -7.81 25.37 4.11
C PRO A 312 -7.92 24.01 3.42
N GLN A 313 -6.82 23.24 3.40
CA GLN A 313 -6.77 21.90 2.88
C GLN A 313 -6.64 20.94 4.07
N TYR A 314 -7.66 20.11 4.31
CA TYR A 314 -7.63 18.99 5.25
C TYR A 314 -6.62 17.89 4.84
N THR A 315 -5.56 18.25 4.11
CA THR A 315 -4.65 17.37 3.38
C THR A 315 -3.57 16.75 4.25
N TYR A 316 -3.35 17.27 5.46
CA TYR A 316 -2.44 16.67 6.42
C TYR A 316 -3.24 16.13 7.59
N LEU A 317 -3.60 14.85 7.52
CA LEU A 317 -4.35 14.20 8.58
C LEU A 317 -3.39 13.72 9.68
N TYR A 318 -3.71 14.05 10.93
CA TYR A 318 -2.94 13.70 12.11
C TYR A 318 -3.72 12.67 12.94
N CYS A 319 -3.02 11.69 13.53
CA CYS A 319 -3.63 10.81 14.52
C CYS A 319 -3.75 11.54 15.86
N LYS A 320 -4.70 11.10 16.69
CA LYS A 320 -4.94 11.67 18.02
C LYS A 320 -3.67 11.75 18.87
N LYS A 321 -2.86 10.68 18.87
CA LYS A 321 -1.61 10.60 19.64
C LYS A 321 -0.64 11.73 19.27
N CYS A 322 -0.47 12.00 17.98
CA CYS A 322 0.42 13.07 17.51
C CYS A 322 -0.11 14.46 17.81
N VAL A 323 -1.43 14.65 17.71
CA VAL A 323 -2.08 15.90 18.13
C VAL A 323 -1.86 16.16 19.63
N ASP A 324 -2.03 15.13 20.46
CA ASP A 324 -1.83 15.23 21.91
C ASP A 324 -0.36 15.53 22.27
N MET A 325 0.60 14.97 21.51
CA MET A 325 2.04 15.20 21.71
C MET A 325 2.51 16.60 21.31
N GLU A 326 1.91 17.23 20.29
CA GLU A 326 2.26 18.61 19.90
C GLU A 326 1.78 19.67 20.91
N GLY A 327 0.99 19.28 21.92
CA GLY A 327 0.67 20.12 23.08
C GLY A 327 -0.24 21.33 22.80
N ASN A 328 -0.69 21.51 21.55
CA ASN A 328 -1.57 22.61 21.17
C ASN A 328 -2.79 22.11 20.38
N THR A 329 -3.68 21.38 21.07
CA THR A 329 -4.95 20.90 20.51
C THR A 329 -5.82 22.02 19.93
N ASN A 330 -5.59 23.28 20.32
CA ASN A 330 -6.31 24.45 19.79
C ASN A 330 -5.99 24.75 18.31
N CYS A 331 -4.88 24.23 17.79
CA CYS A 331 -4.53 24.36 16.38
C CYS A 331 -5.09 23.22 15.53
N PHE A 332 -5.77 22.24 16.13
CA PHE A 332 -6.31 21.07 15.44
C PHE A 332 -7.83 20.94 15.64
N VAL A 333 -8.52 20.55 14.57
CA VAL A 333 -9.95 20.21 14.62
C VAL A 333 -10.14 18.76 14.24
N ALA A 334 -11.04 18.08 14.95
CA ALA A 334 -11.46 16.73 14.59
C ALA A 334 -12.16 16.77 13.22
N CYS A 335 -11.63 16.03 12.27
CA CYS A 335 -12.28 15.83 10.99
C CYS A 335 -13.60 15.09 11.22
N PRO A 336 -14.71 15.56 10.64
CA PRO A 336 -15.98 14.85 10.77
C PRO A 336 -15.83 13.43 10.24
N SER A 337 -16.35 12.42 10.94
CA SER A 337 -16.29 11.05 10.43
C SER A 337 -17.19 10.90 9.19
N ILE A 338 -16.89 9.93 8.32
CA ILE A 338 -17.77 9.58 7.17
C ILE A 338 -19.22 9.38 7.63
N ARG A 339 -19.40 8.81 8.83
CA ARG A 339 -20.72 8.55 9.44
C ARG A 339 -21.36 9.81 10.03
N ASP A 340 -20.59 10.74 10.60
CA ASP A 340 -21.12 11.98 11.17
C ASP A 340 -21.59 12.94 10.07
N CYS A 341 -20.91 12.95 8.92
CA CYS A 341 -21.39 13.63 7.71
C CYS A 341 -22.77 13.09 7.25
N ALA A 342 -23.02 11.79 7.44
CA ALA A 342 -24.31 11.18 7.13
C ALA A 342 -25.41 11.55 8.15
N LYS A 343 -25.06 11.68 9.44
CA LYS A 343 -26.01 11.91 10.55
C LYS A 343 -26.36 13.37 10.81
N GLN A 344 -25.49 14.32 10.48
CA GLN A 344 -25.71 15.75 10.78
C GLN A 344 -26.86 16.40 10.01
N ASN A 345 -27.57 15.66 9.14
CA ASN A 345 -28.61 16.21 8.26
C ASN A 345 -29.82 15.26 8.06
N ASP A 346 -30.09 14.41 9.05
CA ASP A 346 -31.45 13.94 9.36
C ASP A 346 -32.09 14.95 10.32
#